data_AF-A0A529C4W3-F1
#
_entry.id   AF-A0A529C4W3-F1
#
_cell.length_a   1.000
_cell.length_b   1.000
_cell.length_c   1.000
_cell.angle_alpha   90.00
_cell.angle_beta   90.00
_cell.angle_gamma   90.00
#
_symmetry.space_group_name_H-M   'P 1'
#
loop_
_entity.id
_entity.type
_entity.pdbx_description
1 polymer ?
#
loop_
_entity_poly.entity_id
_entity_poly.type
_entity_poly.pdbx_seq_one_letter_code
_entity_poly.pdbx_strand_id
1 'polypeptide(L)'
;GMQFDRGYLSPYFVTNADKMVAELEDVYILLHEKKLSNLQAMLPVLEAVVQTSKPLLIISEDVEGEALATLVVNKLRGGLKIAAVKAPGFGDRRKAMLEDIAILTGGQVISEDLGIKLENVGLNMLGRAKKVSISKENTTI
;
A
#
# COMPACT_ATOMS: atom_id res chain seq x y z
N GLY A 1 -2.44 -5.51 16.72
CA GLY A 1 -2.06 -5.16 15.37
C GLY A 1 -0.92 -6.04 14.92
N MET A 2 -0.83 -6.32 13.64
CA MET A 2 0.31 -7.01 13.03
C MET A 2 1.40 -5.97 12.77
N GLN A 3 2.64 -6.25 13.16
CA GLN A 3 3.78 -5.37 12.91
C GLN A 3 4.81 -6.09 12.03
N PHE A 4 5.45 -5.35 11.12
CA PHE A 4 6.60 -5.82 10.36
C PHE A 4 7.61 -4.70 10.07
N ASP A 5 8.87 -5.11 9.87
CA ASP A 5 10.05 -4.22 9.81
C ASP A 5 10.26 -3.62 8.41
N ARG A 6 9.21 -2.97 7.88
CA ARG A 6 9.28 -2.17 6.65
C ARG A 6 8.58 -0.84 6.90
N GLY A 7 9.33 0.26 6.78
CA GLY A 7 8.79 1.61 6.89
C GLY A 7 8.34 2.20 5.56
N TYR A 8 7.97 3.48 5.60
CA TYR A 8 7.56 4.23 4.42
C TYR A 8 8.68 4.28 3.37
N LEU A 9 8.31 4.13 2.10
CA LEU A 9 9.24 4.26 0.97
C LEU A 9 9.67 5.71 0.73
N SER A 10 8.91 6.68 1.24
CA SER A 10 9.23 8.09 1.13
C SER A 10 8.81 8.84 2.39
N PRO A 11 9.66 9.72 2.97
CA PRO A 11 9.28 10.55 4.11
C PRO A 11 8.17 11.54 3.75
N TYR A 12 7.92 11.79 2.46
CA TYR A 12 6.79 12.60 2.03
C TYR A 12 5.43 11.97 2.33
N PHE A 13 5.36 10.68 2.68
CA PHE A 13 4.12 10.04 3.15
C PHE A 13 3.78 10.36 4.61
N VAL A 14 4.71 10.93 5.39
CA VAL A 14 4.46 11.34 6.78
C VAL A 14 3.24 12.26 6.87
N THR A 15 2.37 11.97 7.83
CA THR A 15 1.16 12.77 8.14
C THR A 15 1.29 13.46 9.49
N ASN A 16 2.15 12.96 10.38
CA ASN A 16 2.54 13.60 11.63
C ASN A 16 4.05 13.88 11.62
N ALA A 17 4.41 15.14 11.35
CA ALA A 17 5.80 15.56 11.23
C ALA A 17 6.56 15.52 12.56
N ASP A 18 5.88 15.77 13.69
CA ASP A 18 6.51 15.76 15.02
C ASP A 18 6.97 14.37 15.42
N LYS A 19 6.14 13.36 15.11
CA LYS A 19 6.43 11.95 15.39
C LYS A 19 7.17 11.24 14.26
N MET A 20 7.29 11.87 13.09
CA MET A 20 7.83 11.28 11.86
C MET A 20 7.13 9.96 11.49
N VAL A 21 5.80 9.96 11.50
CA VAL A 21 4.97 8.79 11.15
C VAL A 21 3.89 9.14 10.13
N ALA A 22 3.54 8.17 9.29
CA ALA A 22 2.30 8.18 8.53
C ALA A 22 1.23 7.43 9.33
N GLU A 23 0.19 8.14 9.74
CA GLU A 23 -1.02 7.57 10.35
C GLU A 23 -2.16 7.60 9.32
N LEU A 24 -2.75 6.44 9.05
CA LEU A 24 -3.88 6.26 8.14
C LEU A 24 -5.04 5.66 8.93
N GLU A 25 -6.23 6.26 8.86
CA GLU A 25 -7.44 5.77 9.53
C GLU A 25 -8.48 5.32 8.50
N ASP A 26 -9.23 4.25 8.81
CA ASP A 26 -10.22 3.64 7.91
C ASP A 26 -9.67 3.44 6.49
N VAL A 27 -8.56 2.72 6.42
CA VAL A 27 -7.65 2.66 5.27
C VAL A 27 -7.88 1.40 4.44
N TYR A 28 -7.79 1.56 3.13
CA TYR A 28 -7.68 0.45 2.18
C TYR A 28 -6.24 -0.03 2.05
N ILE A 29 -6.05 -1.33 1.83
CA ILE A 29 -4.73 -1.95 1.73
C ILE A 29 -4.65 -2.72 0.41
N LEU A 30 -3.80 -2.26 -0.50
CA LEU A 30 -3.43 -2.97 -1.72
C LEU A 30 -2.24 -3.88 -1.42
N LEU A 31 -2.41 -5.18 -1.67
CA LEU A 31 -1.37 -6.20 -1.52
C LEU A 31 -0.94 -6.66 -2.91
N HIS A 32 0.27 -6.34 -3.33
CA HIS A 32 0.75 -6.69 -4.67
C HIS A 32 2.06 -7.45 -4.62
N GLU A 33 2.13 -8.61 -5.26
CA GLU A 33 3.28 -9.50 -5.11
C GLU A 33 4.58 -8.95 -5.75
N LYS A 34 4.44 -8.20 -6.86
CA LYS A 34 5.55 -7.72 -7.68
C LYS A 34 5.86 -6.24 -7.44
N LYS A 35 6.89 -5.76 -8.13
CA LYS A 35 7.29 -4.36 -8.13
C LYS A 35 6.31 -3.49 -8.92
N LEU A 36 6.13 -2.26 -8.45
CA LEU A 36 5.33 -1.23 -9.11
C LEU A 36 6.27 -0.12 -9.63
N SER A 37 6.51 -0.10 -10.93
CA SER A 37 7.40 0.87 -11.59
C SER A 37 6.64 1.95 -12.39
N ASN A 38 5.41 1.64 -12.83
CA ASN A 38 4.52 2.56 -13.54
C ASN A 38 3.15 2.64 -12.85
N LEU A 39 2.42 3.73 -13.10
CA LEU A 39 1.09 3.94 -12.52
C LEU A 39 -0.07 3.49 -13.40
N GLN A 40 0.17 3.25 -14.68
CA GLN A 40 -0.91 3.06 -15.65
C GLN A 40 -1.84 1.90 -15.24
N ALA A 41 -1.25 0.78 -14.80
CA ALA A 41 -2.00 -0.36 -14.30
C ALA A 41 -2.70 -0.13 -12.95
N MET A 42 -2.29 0.88 -12.18
CA MET A 42 -2.88 1.26 -10.89
C MET A 42 -3.95 2.35 -11.00
N LEU A 43 -4.07 3.06 -12.12
CA LEU A 43 -5.02 4.16 -12.27
C LEU A 43 -6.45 3.76 -11.86
N PRO A 44 -7.01 2.62 -12.30
CA PRO A 44 -8.38 2.24 -11.94
C PRO A 44 -8.59 2.12 -10.43
N VAL A 45 -7.67 1.47 -9.71
CA VAL A 45 -7.79 1.29 -8.25
C VAL A 45 -7.56 2.60 -7.50
N LEU A 46 -6.64 3.45 -7.97
CA LEU A 46 -6.40 4.76 -7.36
C LEU A 46 -7.62 5.68 -7.49
N GLU A 47 -8.22 5.75 -8.68
CA GLU A 47 -9.45 6.50 -8.92
C GLU A 47 -10.61 6.00 -8.03
N ALA A 48 -10.78 4.68 -7.96
CA ALA A 48 -11.81 4.07 -7.12
C ALA A 48 -11.62 4.43 -5.63
N VAL A 49 -10.39 4.42 -5.12
CA VAL A 49 -10.13 4.82 -3.73
C VAL A 49 -10.38 6.31 -3.53
N VAL A 50 -9.95 7.18 -4.44
CA VAL A 50 -10.15 8.64 -4.33
C VAL A 50 -11.63 8.98 -4.15
N GLN A 51 -12.51 8.32 -4.90
CA GLN A 51 -13.96 8.51 -4.80
C GLN A 51 -14.52 8.21 -3.40
N THR A 52 -13.85 7.35 -2.63
CA THR A 52 -14.26 7.04 -1.25
C THR A 52 -13.75 8.05 -0.22
N SER A 53 -12.84 8.96 -0.60
CA SER A 53 -12.13 9.87 0.31
C SER A 53 -11.32 9.18 1.43
N LYS A 54 -11.13 7.87 1.35
CA LYS A 54 -10.37 7.06 2.31
C LYS A 54 -8.89 6.97 1.91
N PRO A 55 -7.97 6.73 2.87
CA PRO A 55 -6.57 6.51 2.54
C PRO A 55 -6.32 5.16 1.87
N LEU A 56 -5.17 5.05 1.20
CA LEU A 56 -4.62 3.81 0.66
C LEU A 56 -3.23 3.53 1.23
N LEU A 57 -3.00 2.29 1.66
CA LEU A 57 -1.69 1.72 1.88
C LEU A 57 -1.37 0.76 0.72
N ILE A 58 -0.21 0.93 0.09
CA ILE A 58 0.34 -0.04 -0.85
C ILE A 58 1.42 -0.86 -0.15
N ILE A 59 1.27 -2.20 -0.17
CA ILE A 59 2.28 -3.16 0.27
C ILE A 59 2.68 -3.99 -0.94
N SER A 60 3.91 -3.81 -1.43
CA SER A 60 4.41 -4.51 -2.62
C SER A 60 5.85 -4.95 -2.50
N GLU A 61 6.38 -5.75 -3.45
CA GLU A 61 7.83 -6.04 -3.45
C GLU A 61 8.67 -4.74 -3.41
N ASP A 62 8.29 -3.79 -4.26
CA ASP A 62 8.82 -2.43 -4.26
C ASP A 62 7.83 -1.47 -4.94
N VAL A 63 7.98 -0.17 -4.67
CA VAL A 63 7.38 0.92 -5.47
C VAL A 63 8.52 1.86 -5.84
N GLU A 64 8.87 1.91 -7.12
CA GLU A 64 10.08 2.56 -7.59
C GLU A 64 9.83 3.45 -8.82
N GLY A 65 10.83 4.25 -9.17
CA GLY A 65 10.83 5.07 -10.40
C GLY A 65 9.68 6.07 -10.46
N GLU A 66 9.04 6.11 -11.64
CA GLU A 66 7.95 7.04 -11.96
C GLU A 66 6.73 6.85 -11.05
N ALA A 67 6.40 5.59 -10.71
CA ALA A 67 5.27 5.29 -9.84
C ALA A 67 5.43 5.97 -8.48
N LEU A 68 6.57 5.77 -7.80
CA LEU A 68 6.82 6.37 -6.49
C LEU A 68 6.81 7.91 -6.56
N ALA A 69 7.49 8.48 -7.56
CA ALA A 69 7.56 9.93 -7.73
C ALA A 69 6.16 10.55 -7.88
N THR A 70 5.32 9.92 -8.68
CA THR A 70 3.98 10.43 -8.97
C THR A 70 3.03 10.25 -7.77
N LEU A 71 3.12 9.15 -7.03
CA LEU A 71 2.37 8.99 -5.77
C LEU A 71 2.74 10.07 -4.75
N VAL A 72 4.03 10.37 -4.61
CA VAL A 72 4.53 11.44 -3.74
C VAL A 72 3.97 12.80 -4.18
N VAL A 73 4.05 13.14 -5.47
CA VAL A 73 3.54 14.41 -5.99
C VAL A 73 2.02 14.54 -5.76
N ASN A 74 1.25 13.48 -5.98
CA ASN A 74 -0.20 13.50 -5.75
C ASN A 74 -0.55 13.66 -4.27
N LYS A 75 0.20 13.02 -3.36
CA LYS A 75 0.04 13.25 -1.92
C LYS A 75 0.31 14.69 -1.55
N LEU A 76 1.41 15.28 -2.04
CA LEU A 76 1.77 16.67 -1.74
C LEU A 76 0.76 17.69 -2.27
N ARG A 77 0.09 17.38 -3.38
CA ARG A 77 -1.02 18.18 -3.93
C ARG A 77 -2.34 17.99 -3.19
N GLY A 78 -2.41 17.07 -2.22
CA GLY A 78 -3.62 16.78 -1.45
C GLY A 78 -4.67 15.93 -2.17
N GLY A 79 -4.37 15.44 -3.38
CA GLY A 79 -5.32 14.64 -4.17
C GLY A 79 -5.46 13.19 -3.72
N LEU A 80 -4.44 12.65 -3.04
CA LEU A 80 -4.38 11.25 -2.59
C LEU A 80 -3.82 11.15 -1.17
N LYS A 81 -4.61 10.57 -0.26
CA LYS A 81 -4.12 10.15 1.07
C LYS A 81 -3.49 8.77 0.92
N ILE A 82 -2.17 8.70 0.74
CA ILE A 82 -1.50 7.44 0.41
C ILE A 82 -0.17 7.27 1.13
N ALA A 83 0.18 6.02 1.42
CA ALA A 83 1.53 5.60 1.76
C ALA A 83 1.90 4.29 1.04
N ALA A 84 3.18 4.05 0.84
CA ALA A 84 3.70 2.81 0.28
C ALA A 84 4.84 2.26 1.13
N VAL A 85 4.86 0.94 1.30
CA VAL A 85 5.86 0.18 2.06
C VAL A 85 6.22 -1.08 1.29
N LYS A 86 7.42 -1.61 1.51
CA LYS A 86 7.77 -2.94 0.98
C LYS A 86 7.05 -4.02 1.76
N ALA A 87 6.71 -5.12 1.08
CA ALA A 87 6.29 -6.34 1.71
C ALA A 87 7.43 -6.92 2.57
N PRO A 88 7.13 -7.51 3.73
CA PRO A 88 8.14 -8.15 4.57
C PRO A 88 8.60 -9.49 3.98
N GLY A 89 9.83 -9.89 4.29
CA GLY A 89 10.43 -11.12 3.77
C GLY A 89 10.95 -11.03 2.34
N PHE A 90 11.29 -12.18 1.77
CA PHE A 90 11.79 -12.38 0.40
C PHE A 90 11.34 -13.75 -0.13
N GLY A 91 11.29 -13.93 -1.45
CA GLY A 91 10.87 -15.20 -2.09
C GLY A 91 9.53 -15.71 -1.55
N ASP A 92 9.44 -17.02 -1.30
CA ASP A 92 8.23 -17.67 -0.79
C ASP A 92 7.77 -17.13 0.56
N ARG A 93 8.71 -16.70 1.41
CA ARG A 93 8.37 -16.09 2.70
C ARG A 93 7.62 -14.78 2.51
N ARG A 94 7.96 -13.98 1.50
CA ARG A 94 7.22 -12.74 1.19
C ARG A 94 5.81 -13.05 0.71
N LYS A 95 5.64 -14.07 -0.14
CA LYS A 95 4.32 -14.50 -0.60
C LYS A 95 3.45 -14.94 0.60
N ALA A 96 3.99 -15.79 1.47
CA ALA A 96 3.29 -16.23 2.68
C ALA A 96 2.91 -15.06 3.60
N MET A 97 3.82 -14.10 3.83
CA MET A 97 3.50 -12.94 4.66
C MET A 97 2.47 -12.01 4.03
N LEU A 98 2.45 -11.86 2.70
CA LEU A 98 1.39 -11.12 2.01
C LEU A 98 0.03 -11.79 2.20
N GLU A 99 -0.04 -13.11 2.13
CA GLU A 99 -1.26 -13.87 2.39
C GLU A 99 -1.73 -13.71 3.85
N ASP A 100 -0.82 -13.74 4.83
CA ASP A 100 -1.16 -13.48 6.23
C ASP A 100 -1.79 -12.09 6.42
N ILE A 101 -1.23 -11.07 5.75
CA ILE A 101 -1.79 -9.71 5.77
C ILE A 101 -3.15 -9.67 5.06
N ALA A 102 -3.31 -10.40 3.95
CA ALA A 102 -4.57 -10.49 3.22
C ALA A 102 -5.68 -11.07 4.10
N ILE A 103 -5.40 -12.19 4.79
CA ILE A 103 -6.31 -12.84 5.73
C ILE A 103 -6.66 -11.89 6.88
N LEU A 104 -5.66 -11.24 7.49
CA LEU A 104 -5.88 -10.32 8.61
C LEU A 104 -6.77 -9.13 8.23
N THR A 105 -6.58 -8.60 7.01
CA THR A 105 -7.24 -7.38 6.55
C THR A 105 -8.49 -7.64 5.71
N GLY A 106 -8.81 -8.91 5.44
CA GLY A 106 -9.92 -9.30 4.57
C GLY A 106 -9.72 -8.91 3.10
N GLY A 107 -8.46 -8.75 2.66
CA GLY A 107 -8.09 -8.43 1.29
C GLY A 107 -7.68 -9.65 0.48
N GLN A 108 -7.23 -9.40 -0.75
CA GLN A 108 -6.68 -10.43 -1.65
C GLN A 108 -5.29 -10.01 -2.15
N VAL A 109 -4.35 -10.95 -2.21
CA VAL A 109 -3.04 -10.70 -2.83
C VAL A 109 -3.19 -10.65 -4.35
N ILE A 110 -2.75 -9.53 -4.93
CA ILE A 110 -2.75 -9.33 -6.38
C ILE A 110 -1.46 -9.91 -6.95
N SER A 111 -1.59 -11.10 -7.55
CA SER A 111 -0.50 -11.82 -8.19
C SER A 111 -0.82 -12.12 -9.66
N GLU A 112 0.12 -11.79 -10.54
CA GLU A 112 0.05 -12.17 -11.95
C GLU A 112 0.10 -13.69 -12.13
N ASP A 113 0.76 -14.42 -11.22
CA ASP A 113 0.84 -15.89 -11.24
C ASP A 113 -0.53 -16.52 -11.02
N LEU A 114 -1.44 -15.82 -10.32
CA LEU A 114 -2.84 -16.18 -10.11
C LEU A 114 -3.77 -15.65 -11.21
N GLY A 115 -3.23 -15.01 -12.26
CA GLY A 115 -3.99 -14.44 -13.36
C GLY A 115 -4.72 -13.13 -13.04
N ILE A 116 -4.46 -12.53 -11.88
CA ILE A 116 -5.11 -11.29 -11.46
C ILE A 116 -4.28 -10.11 -11.95
N LYS A 117 -4.84 -9.36 -12.89
CA LYS A 117 -4.22 -8.12 -13.38
C LYS A 117 -4.59 -6.95 -12.49
N LEU A 118 -3.61 -6.09 -12.22
CA LEU A 118 -3.77 -4.89 -11.39
C LEU A 118 -4.83 -3.92 -11.95
N GLU A 119 -4.97 -3.85 -13.27
CA GLU A 119 -5.99 -3.04 -13.96
C GLU A 119 -7.44 -3.45 -13.66
N ASN A 120 -7.65 -4.70 -13.20
CA ASN A 120 -8.97 -5.25 -12.89
C ASN A 120 -9.27 -5.23 -11.38
N VAL A 121 -8.40 -4.64 -10.56
CA VAL A 121 -8.55 -4.65 -9.10
C VAL A 121 -9.65 -3.67 -8.68
N GLY A 122 -10.68 -4.21 -8.03
CA GLY A 122 -11.77 -3.44 -7.42
C GLY A 122 -11.59 -3.23 -5.92
N LEU A 123 -12.40 -2.32 -5.35
CA LEU A 123 -12.39 -2.00 -3.91
C LEU A 123 -12.67 -3.21 -3.00
N ASN A 124 -13.39 -4.21 -3.52
CA ASN A 124 -13.71 -5.45 -2.80
C ASN A 124 -12.52 -6.41 -2.66
N MET A 125 -11.44 -6.19 -3.40
CA MET A 125 -10.20 -6.99 -3.31
C MET A 125 -9.18 -6.35 -2.36
N LEU A 126 -9.40 -5.08 -1.99
CA LEU A 126 -8.52 -4.37 -1.07
C LEU A 126 -8.81 -4.80 0.36
N GLY A 127 -7.74 -5.01 1.13
CA GLY A 127 -7.84 -5.18 2.57
C GLY A 127 -8.32 -3.89 3.25
N ARG A 128 -8.77 -4.01 4.50
CA ARG A 128 -9.17 -2.88 5.34
C ARG A 128 -8.58 -2.97 6.74
N ALA A 129 -8.22 -1.82 7.29
CA ALA A 129 -7.82 -1.69 8.68
C ALA A 129 -8.38 -0.41 9.30
N LYS A 130 -8.67 -0.48 10.61
CA LYS A 130 -9.15 0.70 11.36
C LYS A 130 -8.08 1.79 11.45
N LYS A 131 -6.83 1.40 11.67
CA LYS A 131 -5.68 2.30 11.76
C LYS A 131 -4.44 1.59 11.27
N VAL A 132 -3.61 2.29 10.50
CA VAL A 132 -2.24 1.88 10.18
C VAL A 132 -1.29 2.98 10.66
N SER A 133 -0.16 2.59 11.24
CA SER A 133 0.94 3.49 11.59
C SER A 133 2.24 3.02 10.94
N ILE A 134 2.92 3.92 10.25
CA ILE A 134 4.14 3.65 9.50
C ILE A 134 5.21 4.63 9.96
N SER A 135 6.29 4.10 10.52
CA SER A 135 7.50 4.87 10.82
C SER A 135 8.54 4.66 9.72
N LYS A 136 9.75 5.18 9.95
CA LYS A 136 10.89 4.96 9.04
C LYS A 136 11.26 3.48 8.90
N GLU A 137 11.02 2.68 9.93
CA GLU A 137 11.51 1.30 10.03
C GLU A 137 10.38 0.27 10.10
N ASN A 138 9.20 0.64 10.61
CA ASN A 138 8.15 -0.30 10.95
C ASN A 138 6.79 0.11 10.37
N THR A 139 5.97 -0.89 10.07
CA THR A 139 4.55 -0.73 9.78
C THR A 139 3.74 -1.56 10.77
N THR A 140 2.69 -0.96 11.34
CA THR A 140 1.71 -1.63 12.19
C THR A 140 0.32 -1.47 11.59
N ILE A 141 -0.37 -2.60 11.40
CA ILE A 141 -1.75 -2.71 10.90
C ILE A 141 -2.67 -3.15 12.05
#